data_AF-A0A258BIP2-F1
#
_entry.id   AF-A0A258BIP2-F1
#
_cell.length_a   1.000
_cell.length_b   1.000
_cell.length_c   1.000
_cell.angle_alpha   90.00
_cell.angle_beta   90.00
_cell.angle_gamma   90.00
#
_symmetry.space_group_name_H-M   'P 1'
#
loop_
_entity.id
_entity.type
_entity.pdbx_description
1 polymer ?
#
loop_
_entity_poly.entity_id
_entity_poly.type
_entity_poly.pdbx_seq_one_letter_code
_entity_poly.pdbx_strand_id
1 'polypeptide(L)' 'DALGVPEENRKMPVASNAEDFAALLDALPRGHAITPPDVLFQKIEDTQVAEWTERFGGGKE' A
#
# COMPACT_ATOMS: atom_id res chain seq x y z
N ASP A 1 -5.27 2.94 9.68
CA ASP A 1 -5.64 1.54 9.37
C ASP A 1 -6.44 1.58 8.08
N ALA A 2 -5.92 0.97 7.00
CA ALA A 2 -6.54 1.03 5.68
C ALA A 2 -7.57 -0.09 5.44
N LEU A 3 -7.57 -1.14 6.27
CA LEU A 3 -8.37 -2.35 6.06
C LEU A 3 -9.30 -2.66 7.25
N GLY A 4 -9.22 -1.89 8.34
CA GLY A 4 -10.08 -2.08 9.52
C GLY A 4 -9.77 -3.37 10.28
N VAL A 5 -8.54 -3.87 10.18
CA VAL A 5 -8.14 -5.13 10.82
C VAL A 5 -7.97 -4.92 12.32
N PRO A 6 -8.60 -5.70 13.21
CA PRO A 6 -8.38 -5.62 14.65
C PRO A 6 -6.90 -5.71 15.01
N GLU A 7 -6.46 -4.92 15.99
CA GLU A 7 -5.04 -4.76 16.32
C GLU A 7 -4.38 -6.08 16.76
N GLU A 8 -5.14 -6.89 17.50
CA GLU A 8 -4.76 -8.22 17.95
C GLU A 8 -4.44 -9.19 16.81
N ASN A 9 -5.03 -8.97 15.62
CA ASN A 9 -4.92 -9.82 14.45
C ASN A 9 -3.83 -9.37 13.47
N ARG A 10 -3.18 -8.22 13.69
CA ARG A 10 -2.12 -7.68 12.82
C ARG A 10 -0.75 -8.26 13.16
N LYS A 11 -0.59 -9.58 13.09
CA LYS A 11 0.68 -10.27 13.39
C LYS A 11 1.01 -11.25 12.28
N MET A 12 2.26 -11.25 11.83
CA MET A 12 2.77 -12.35 11.01
C MET A 12 3.03 -13.56 11.91
N PRO A 13 2.53 -14.76 11.58
CA PRO A 13 2.93 -15.98 12.26
C PRO A 13 4.45 -16.13 12.13
N VAL A 14 5.13 -16.36 13.26
CA VAL A 14 6.59 -16.46 13.33
C VAL A 14 7.09 -17.85 12.89
N ALA A 15 6.17 -18.82 12.76
CA ALA A 15 6.47 -20.18 12.32
C ALA A 15 6.26 -20.31 10.80
N SER A 16 7.22 -20.98 10.16
CA SER A 16 7.48 -20.93 8.71
C SER A 16 6.93 -22.14 7.95
N ASN A 17 5.89 -22.80 8.47
CA ASN A 17 5.23 -23.94 7.83
C ASN A 17 3.93 -23.53 7.13
N ALA A 18 3.55 -24.32 6.11
CA ALA A 18 2.46 -23.98 5.19
C ALA A 18 1.09 -23.85 5.87
N GLU A 19 0.85 -24.58 6.96
CA GLU A 19 -0.40 -24.49 7.73
C GLU A 19 -0.58 -23.10 8.39
N ASP A 20 0.52 -22.41 8.73
CA ASP A 20 0.47 -21.08 9.35
C ASP A 20 0.04 -19.99 8.36
N PHE A 21 0.29 -20.19 7.06
CA PHE A 21 -0.21 -19.31 6.01
C PHE A 21 -1.71 -19.46 5.78
N ALA A 22 -2.29 -20.64 6.00
CA ALA A 22 -3.74 -20.80 5.93
C ALA A 22 -4.44 -20.02 7.05
N ALA A 23 -3.90 -20.10 8.28
CA ALA A 23 -4.39 -19.33 9.42
C ALA A 23 -4.22 -17.81 9.24
N LEU A 24 -3.16 -17.37 8.56
CA LEU A 24 -2.95 -15.97 8.20
C LEU A 24 -4.09 -15.42 7.32
N LEU A 25 -4.65 -16.22 6.41
CA LEU A 25 -5.75 -15.78 5.55
C LEU A 25 -7.06 -15.57 6.32
N ASP A 26 -7.25 -16.24 7.46
CA ASP A 26 -8.39 -16.04 8.35
C ASP A 26 -8.21 -14.83 9.30
N ALA A 27 -7.06 -14.13 9.28
CA ALA A 27 -6.88 -12.85 10.00
C ALA A 27 -7.84 -11.75 9.50
N LEU A 28 -8.30 -11.88 8.25
CA LEU A 28 -9.43 -11.14 7.71
C LEU A 28 -10.70 -11.99 7.87
N PRO A 29 -11.72 -11.51 8.62
CA PRO A 29 -12.98 -12.23 8.74
C PRO A 29 -13.60 -12.51 7.37
N ARG A 30 -14.17 -13.70 7.20
CA ARG A 30 -14.88 -14.06 5.97
C ARG A 30 -16.07 -13.13 5.78
N GLY A 31 -16.19 -12.55 4.58
CA GLY A 31 -17.23 -11.57 4.27
C GLY A 31 -16.98 -10.17 4.84
N HIS A 32 -15.77 -9.89 5.34
CA HIS A 32 -15.38 -8.54 5.78
C HIS A 32 -15.49 -7.55 4.62
N ALA A 33 -16.23 -6.45 4.84
CA ALA A 33 -16.38 -5.40 3.86
C ALA A 33 -15.08 -4.61 3.75
N ILE A 34 -14.50 -4.56 2.55
CA ILE A 34 -13.30 -3.78 2.26
C ILE A 34 -13.73 -2.50 1.56
N THR A 35 -13.38 -1.35 2.13
CA THR A 35 -13.49 -0.06 1.45
C THR A 35 -12.09 0.34 0.98
N PRO A 36 -11.81 0.32 -0.33
CA PRO A 36 -10.51 0.75 -0.82
C PRO A 36 -10.28 2.22 -0.46
N PRO A 37 -9.09 2.60 0.02
CA PRO A 37 -8.73 4.00 0.17
C PRO A 37 -8.77 4.72 -1.18
N ASP A 38 -8.95 6.04 -1.13
CA ASP A 38 -8.78 6.87 -2.30
C ASP A 38 -7.38 6.66 -2.92
N VAL A 39 -7.31 6.80 -4.24
CA VAL A 39 -6.11 6.50 -5.05
C VAL A 39 -4.85 7.09 -4.40
N LEU A 40 -3.95 6.23 -3.93
CA LEU A 40 -2.75 6.63 -3.19
C LEU A 40 -1.70 7.33 -4.06
N PHE A 41 -1.83 7.23 -5.38
CA PHE A 41 -0.88 7.78 -6.35
C PHE A 41 -1.64 8.57 -7.42
N GLN A 42 -1.26 9.82 -7.59
CA GLN A 42 -1.71 10.60 -8.74
C GLN A 42 -0.71 10.48 -9.88
N LYS A 43 -1.25 10.51 -11.11
CA LYS A 43 -0.44 10.61 -12.32
C LYS A 43 0.34 11.93 -12.27
N ILE A 44 1.61 11.87 -12.64
CA ILE A 44 2.41 13.06 -12.90
C ILE A 44 2.09 13.52 -14.32
N GLU A 45 1.64 14.76 -14.46
CA GLU A 45 1.33 15.35 -15.76
C GLU A 45 2.58 15.93 -16.42
N ASP A 46 2.55 16.04 -17.75
CA ASP A 46 3.68 16.55 -18.55
C ASP A 46 4.11 17.96 -18.11
N THR A 47 3.15 18.76 -17.63
CA THR A 47 3.42 20.11 -17.09
C THR A 47 4.28 20.07 -15.83
N GLN A 48 4.07 19.10 -14.94
CA GLN A 48 4.86 18.92 -13.72
C GLN A 48 6.28 18.45 -14.06
N VAL A 49 6.39 17.56 -15.05
CA VAL A 49 7.69 17.10 -15.55
C VAL A 49 8.49 18.28 -16.12
N ALA A 50 7.87 19.14 -16.92
CA ALA A 50 8.51 20.31 -17.50
C ALA A 50 8.99 21.29 -16.42
N GLU A 51 8.12 21.63 -15.45
CA GLU A 51 8.44 22.54 -14.35
C GLU A 51 9.62 22.04 -13.50
N TRP A 52 9.60 20.75 -13.12
CA TRP A 52 10.66 20.18 -12.30
C TRP A 52 11.97 20.06 -13.07
N THR A 53 11.91 19.78 -14.37
CA THR A 53 13.10 19.74 -15.23
C THR A 53 13.75 21.12 -15.31
N GLU A 54 12.97 22.19 -15.47
CA GLU A 54 13.51 23.55 -15.46
C GLU A 54 14.12 23.92 -14.10
N ARG A 55 13.39 23.63 -13.01
CA ARG A 55 13.79 24.03 -11.66
C ARG A 55 14.96 23.24 -11.09
N PHE A 56 15.05 21.95 -11.41
CA PHE A 56 15.97 21.01 -10.76
C PHE A 56 16.88 20.26 -11.74
N GLY A 57 16.71 20.42 -13.05
CA GLY A 57 17.47 19.70 -14.08
C GLY A 57 18.90 20.21 -14.32
N GLY A 58 19.38 21.15 -13.50
CA GLY A 58 20.76 21.67 -13.58
C GLY A 58 21.08 22.34 -14.91
N GLY A 59 20.19 23.23 -15.37
CA GLY A 59 20.15 23.85 -16.70
C GLY A 59 21.50 23.96 -17.43
N LYS A 60 21.50 23.56 -18.72
CA LYS A 60 22.69 23.44 -19.60
C LYS A 60 23.74 24.52 -19.34
N GLU A 61 24.85 24.13 -18.70
CA GLU A 61 26.15 24.78 -18.86
C GLU A 61 26.78 24.43 -20.22
#